data_AF-G8C3L6-F1
#
_entry.id   AF-G8C3L6-F1
#
_cell.length_a   1.000
_cell.length_b   1.000
_cell.length_c   1.000
_cell.angle_alpha   90.00
_cell.angle_beta   90.00
_cell.angle_gamma   90.00
#
_symmetry.space_group_name_H-M   'P 1'
#
loop_
_entity.id
_entity.type
_entity.pdbx_description
1 polymer ?
#
loop_
_entity_poly.entity_id
_entity_poly.type
_entity_poly.pdbx_seq_one_letter_code
_entity_poly.pdbx_strand_id
1 'polypeptide(L)'
;MILKIISLDPRPIPYNVLKSKFFRQLRLHYPDKGVPDELFYGTLTELKEKYLVGSNAYDKWFIDYPDFKPNGITGAGFLDIDKTTGNGFITVKEKRTDFKKSSHFVHKKNLNGAKKGNYVKFVELETSFKKKRANDYALIDASILEILEEPKG
;
A
#
# COMPACT_ATOMS: atom_id res chain seq x y z
N MET A 1 -17.11 4.47 6.23
CA MET A 1 -16.77 4.18 7.64
C MET A 1 -15.82 3.00 7.79
N ILE A 2 -16.09 1.83 7.15
CA ILE A 2 -15.19 0.67 7.16
C ILE A 2 -13.78 1.03 6.68
N LEU A 3 -13.65 1.68 5.51
CA LEU A 3 -12.35 2.13 4.98
C LEU A 3 -11.57 3.03 5.97
N LYS A 4 -12.26 3.91 6.70
CA LYS A 4 -11.65 4.77 7.73
C LYS A 4 -11.08 3.96 8.90
N ILE A 5 -11.71 2.83 9.26
CA ILE A 5 -11.25 1.96 10.35
C ILE A 5 -10.03 1.15 9.90
N ILE A 6 -10.06 0.61 8.68
CA ILE A 6 -8.94 -0.17 8.13
C ILE A 6 -7.77 0.77 7.78
N SER A 7 -8.01 2.03 7.38
CA SER A 7 -6.94 2.99 7.07
C SER A 7 -6.18 3.51 8.30
N LEU A 8 -6.71 3.31 9.50
CA LEU A 8 -6.08 3.74 10.75
C LEU A 8 -5.08 2.71 11.30
N ASP A 9 -5.14 1.45 10.85
CA ASP A 9 -4.22 0.39 11.27
C ASP A 9 -3.78 -0.42 10.04
N PRO A 10 -2.50 -0.34 9.64
CA PRO A 10 -2.00 -1.03 8.45
C PRO A 10 -1.91 -2.56 8.63
N ARG A 11 -2.17 -3.09 9.83
CA ARG A 11 -2.09 -4.53 10.10
C ARG A 11 -3.41 -5.24 9.75
N PRO A 12 -3.36 -6.54 9.36
CA PRO A 12 -4.56 -7.34 9.18
C PRO A 12 -5.42 -7.40 10.45
N ILE A 13 -6.67 -6.95 10.34
CA ILE A 13 -7.64 -6.88 11.44
C ILE A 13 -8.59 -8.09 11.36
N PRO A 14 -8.74 -8.90 12.42
CA PRO A 14 -9.73 -9.98 12.43
C PRO A 14 -11.15 -9.46 12.18
N TYR A 15 -11.97 -10.21 11.44
CA TYR A 15 -13.36 -9.84 11.12
C TYR A 15 -14.15 -9.34 12.35
N ASN A 16 -14.13 -10.10 13.46
CA ASN A 16 -14.86 -9.75 14.68
C ASN A 16 -14.38 -8.42 15.31
N VAL A 17 -13.08 -8.12 15.20
CA VAL A 17 -12.51 -6.86 15.70
C VAL A 17 -12.90 -5.70 14.80
N LEU A 18 -12.84 -5.89 13.48
CA LEU A 18 -13.28 -4.90 12.49
C LEU A 18 -14.76 -4.57 12.66
N LYS A 19 -15.58 -5.62 12.79
CA LYS A 19 -17.01 -5.56 13.08
C LYS A 19 -17.30 -4.76 14.35
N SER A 20 -16.66 -5.12 15.46
CA SER A 20 -16.82 -4.41 16.75
C SER A 20 -16.46 -2.92 16.63
N LYS A 21 -15.34 -2.59 15.98
CA LYS A 21 -14.93 -1.19 15.73
C LYS A 21 -15.94 -0.45 14.85
N PHE A 22 -16.47 -1.10 13.82
CA PHE A 22 -17.50 -0.54 12.93
C PHE A 22 -18.78 -0.23 13.68
N PHE A 23 -19.34 -1.20 14.41
CA PHE A 23 -20.58 -1.00 15.17
C PHE A 23 -20.43 0.01 16.30
N ARG A 24 -19.23 0.13 16.88
CA ARG A 24 -18.95 1.21 17.84
C ARG A 24 -19.07 2.58 17.17
N GLN A 25 -18.49 2.77 15.98
CA GLN A 25 -18.62 4.04 15.25
C GLN A 25 -20.03 4.26 14.71
N LEU A 26 -20.70 3.20 14.24
CA LEU A 26 -22.07 3.28 13.76
C LEU A 26 -22.99 3.78 14.87
N ARG A 27 -22.94 3.18 16.06
CA ARG A 27 -23.78 3.59 17.20
C ARG A 27 -23.53 5.01 17.67
N LEU A 28 -22.31 5.52 17.53
CA LEU A 28 -21.98 6.91 17.88
C LEU A 28 -22.64 7.93 16.94
N HIS A 29 -22.89 7.56 15.68
CA HIS A 29 -23.46 8.46 14.66
C HIS A 29 -24.91 8.12 14.30
N TYR A 30 -25.34 6.88 14.55
CA TYR A 30 -26.64 6.31 14.20
C TYR A 30 -27.04 5.28 15.29
N PRO A 31 -27.46 5.74 16.48
CA PRO A 31 -27.72 4.87 17.63
C PRO A 31 -28.83 3.84 17.39
N ASP A 32 -29.85 4.20 16.60
CA ASP A 32 -31.03 3.35 16.36
C ASP A 32 -30.91 2.46 15.12
N LYS A 33 -29.77 2.49 14.42
CA LYS A 33 -29.55 1.69 13.21
C LYS A 33 -28.74 0.43 13.52
N GLY A 34 -29.40 -0.72 13.38
CA GLY A 34 -28.75 -2.01 13.24
C GLY A 34 -28.29 -2.26 11.80
N VAL A 35 -27.16 -2.95 11.64
CA VAL A 35 -26.73 -3.48 10.34
C VAL A 35 -26.68 -4.99 10.50
N PRO A 36 -27.45 -5.76 9.71
CA PRO A 36 -27.36 -7.22 9.71
C PRO A 36 -25.95 -7.69 9.36
N ASP A 37 -25.53 -8.81 9.95
CA ASP A 37 -24.20 -9.39 9.72
C ASP A 37 -23.94 -9.69 8.24
N GLU A 38 -24.96 -10.20 7.55
CA GLU A 38 -24.95 -10.49 6.12
C GLU A 38 -24.72 -9.22 5.29
N LEU A 39 -25.36 -8.12 5.67
CA LEU A 39 -25.19 -6.83 4.99
C LEU A 39 -23.78 -6.26 5.24
N PHE A 40 -23.24 -6.42 6.46
CA PHE A 40 -21.88 -6.02 6.79
C PHE A 40 -20.84 -6.84 6.02
N TYR A 41 -21.02 -8.16 5.96
CA TYR A 41 -20.16 -9.08 5.23
C TYR A 41 -20.25 -8.86 3.70
N GLY A 42 -21.46 -8.69 3.18
CA GLY A 42 -21.70 -8.34 1.77
C GLY A 42 -21.03 -7.03 1.39
N THR A 43 -21.15 -6.01 2.26
CA THR A 43 -20.43 -4.75 2.07
C THR A 43 -18.91 -4.93 2.09
N LEU A 44 -18.35 -5.77 2.98
CA LEU A 44 -16.91 -6.07 2.99
C LEU A 44 -16.45 -6.78 1.73
N THR A 45 -17.28 -7.67 1.20
CA THR A 45 -17.02 -8.41 -0.04
C THR A 45 -17.09 -7.47 -1.25
N GLU A 46 -18.11 -6.63 -1.34
CA GLU A 46 -18.16 -5.55 -2.34
C GLU A 46 -16.99 -4.58 -2.19
N LEU A 47 -16.56 -4.27 -0.96
CA LEU A 47 -15.40 -3.43 -0.72
C LEU A 47 -14.09 -4.14 -1.11
N LYS A 48 -14.03 -5.47 -1.07
CA LYS A 48 -12.89 -6.26 -1.59
C LYS A 48 -12.85 -6.29 -3.12
N GLU A 49 -14.01 -6.23 -3.76
CA GLU A 49 -14.13 -6.19 -5.23
C GLU A 49 -13.97 -4.79 -5.81
N LYS A 50 -14.50 -3.76 -5.13
CA LYS A 50 -14.51 -2.35 -5.58
C LYS A 50 -13.34 -1.53 -5.02
N TYR A 51 -12.76 -1.94 -3.89
CA TYR A 51 -11.64 -1.27 -3.25
C TYR A 51 -10.56 -2.29 -2.89
N LEU A 52 -9.37 -1.79 -2.60
CA LEU A 52 -8.23 -2.63 -2.28
C LEU A 52 -8.34 -3.03 -0.79
N VAL A 53 -9.23 -3.96 -0.51
CA VAL A 53 -9.41 -4.57 0.82
C VAL A 53 -9.07 -6.05 0.69
N GLY A 54 -7.91 -6.45 1.21
CA GLY A 54 -7.44 -7.82 1.18
C GLY A 54 -7.91 -8.63 2.39
N SER A 55 -8.04 -9.95 2.21
CA SER A 55 -8.17 -10.93 3.30
C SER A 55 -7.05 -11.95 3.21
N ASN A 56 -6.49 -12.37 4.35
CA ASN A 56 -5.55 -13.49 4.39
C ASN A 56 -6.29 -14.83 4.65
N ALA A 57 -5.56 -15.95 4.63
CA ALA A 57 -6.10 -17.28 4.88
C ALA A 57 -6.74 -17.46 6.29
N TYR A 58 -6.61 -16.46 7.17
CA TYR A 58 -7.15 -16.44 8.52
C TYR A 58 -8.30 -15.44 8.68
N ASP A 59 -8.92 -15.00 7.58
CA ASP A 59 -10.03 -14.04 7.56
C ASP A 59 -9.73 -12.71 8.29
N LYS A 60 -8.47 -12.25 8.16
CA LYS A 60 -8.05 -10.92 8.61
C LYS A 60 -8.04 -9.95 7.45
N TRP A 61 -8.67 -8.80 7.65
CA TRP A 61 -8.96 -7.78 6.66
C TRP A 61 -7.97 -6.61 6.76
N PHE A 62 -7.42 -6.15 5.64
CA PHE A 62 -6.46 -5.04 5.57
C PHE A 62 -6.71 -4.18 4.34
N ILE A 63 -6.21 -2.93 4.34
CA ILE A 63 -6.13 -2.15 3.11
C ILE A 63 -5.03 -2.78 2.27
N ASP A 64 -5.41 -3.48 1.21
CA ASP A 64 -4.52 -3.67 0.08
C ASP A 64 -4.29 -2.25 -0.50
N TYR A 65 -3.05 -1.84 -0.72
CA TYR A 65 -2.72 -0.42 -0.90
C TYR A 65 -3.58 0.22 -2.01
N PRO A 66 -4.19 1.41 -1.84
CA PRO A 66 -4.95 2.08 -2.89
C PRO A 66 -4.14 2.15 -4.19
N ASP A 67 -4.79 2.13 -5.36
CA ASP A 67 -4.17 2.55 -6.61
C ASP A 67 -3.96 4.06 -6.52
N PHE A 68 -2.94 4.44 -5.75
CA PHE A 68 -2.52 5.81 -5.61
C PHE A 68 -2.24 6.35 -7.01
N LYS A 69 -2.70 7.58 -7.26
CA LYS A 69 -2.45 8.21 -8.53
C LYS A 69 -0.95 8.50 -8.64
N PRO A 70 -0.34 8.27 -9.81
CA PRO A 70 1.00 8.78 -10.07
C PRO A 70 1.04 10.29 -9.81
N ASN A 71 1.97 10.76 -9.00
CA ASN A 71 2.11 12.20 -8.70
C ASN A 71 2.89 12.96 -9.80
N GLY A 72 3.33 12.26 -10.85
CA GLY A 72 4.12 12.79 -11.96
C GLY A 72 5.63 12.85 -11.72
N ILE A 73 6.10 12.65 -10.49
CA ILE A 73 7.53 12.61 -10.16
C ILE A 73 8.06 11.23 -10.56
N THR A 74 9.04 11.22 -11.47
CA THR A 74 9.65 9.97 -11.95
C THR A 74 11.14 9.91 -11.58
N GLY A 75 11.63 8.69 -11.43
CA GLY A 75 13.04 8.42 -11.15
C GLY A 75 13.47 7.08 -11.73
N ALA A 76 14.76 6.76 -11.57
CA ALA A 76 15.31 5.47 -11.97
C ALA A 76 16.23 4.90 -10.89
N GLY A 77 16.22 3.58 -10.70
CA GLY A 77 17.01 2.93 -9.66
C GLY A 77 17.01 1.41 -9.77
N PHE A 78 17.81 0.77 -8.94
CA PHE A 78 17.86 -0.69 -8.86
C PHE A 78 16.79 -1.21 -7.90
N LEU A 79 16.05 -2.21 -8.36
CA LEU A 79 15.00 -2.86 -7.60
C LEU A 79 15.57 -4.04 -6.80
N ASP A 80 15.36 -4.04 -5.49
CA ASP A 80 15.42 -5.25 -4.68
C ASP A 80 13.99 -5.74 -4.36
N ILE A 81 13.81 -7.04 -4.11
CA ILE A 81 12.52 -7.64 -3.75
C ILE A 81 12.70 -8.47 -2.48
N ASP A 82 11.88 -8.18 -1.47
CA ASP A 82 11.80 -8.96 -0.25
C ASP A 82 11.14 -10.32 -0.53
N LYS A 83 11.85 -11.40 -0.21
CA LYS A 83 11.42 -12.77 -0.52
C LYS A 83 10.18 -13.22 0.27
N THR A 84 9.90 -12.59 1.41
CA THR A 84 8.82 -12.99 2.32
C THR A 84 7.50 -12.36 1.91
N THR A 85 7.54 -11.09 1.52
CA THR A 85 6.35 -10.27 1.22
C THR A 85 6.10 -10.12 -0.28
N GLY A 86 7.14 -10.31 -1.10
CA GLY A 86 7.10 -10.06 -2.54
C GLY A 86 7.11 -8.57 -2.91
N ASN A 87 7.29 -7.68 -1.94
CA ASN A 87 7.37 -6.24 -2.19
C ASN A 87 8.78 -5.83 -2.60
N GLY A 88 8.86 -4.75 -3.39
CA GLY A 88 10.08 -4.17 -3.89
C GLY A 88 10.55 -2.94 -3.12
N PHE A 89 11.85 -2.68 -3.21
CA PHE A 89 12.51 -1.47 -2.73
C PHE A 89 13.44 -0.94 -3.80
N ILE A 90 13.32 0.33 -4.18
CA ILE A 90 14.20 0.94 -5.18
C ILE A 90 15.30 1.73 -4.48
N THR A 91 16.54 1.45 -4.88
CA THR A 91 17.72 2.24 -4.51
C THR A 91 18.12 3.11 -5.71
N VAL A 92 17.97 4.42 -5.55
CA VAL A 92 18.44 5.40 -6.53
C VAL A 92 19.94 5.62 -6.32
N LYS A 93 20.75 5.32 -7.34
CA LYS A 93 22.19 5.59 -7.33
C LYS A 93 22.45 6.91 -8.06
N GLU A 94 22.73 7.99 -7.32
CA GLU A 94 23.39 9.16 -7.89
C GLU A 94 24.91 8.97 -7.82
N LYS A 95 25.63 9.49 -8.81
CA LYS A 95 27.02 9.14 -9.16
C LYS A 95 27.97 8.97 -7.94
N ARG A 96 28.54 7.76 -7.88
CA ARG A 96 29.80 7.31 -7.25
C ARG A 96 30.05 7.38 -5.74
N THR A 97 29.26 8.01 -4.87
CA THR A 97 29.68 7.95 -3.45
C THR A 97 28.67 7.89 -2.32
N ASP A 98 27.35 8.01 -2.54
CA ASP A 98 26.42 7.83 -1.42
C ASP A 98 25.18 7.04 -1.83
N PHE A 99 25.09 5.80 -1.34
CA PHE A 99 23.85 5.04 -1.41
C PHE A 99 22.85 5.71 -0.46
N LYS A 100 21.82 6.41 -0.99
CA LYS A 100 20.62 6.65 -0.19
C LYS A 100 19.98 5.30 0.09
N LYS A 101 20.12 4.81 1.33
CA LYS A 101 19.42 3.63 1.89
C LYS A 101 17.96 3.67 1.40
N SER A 102 17.61 2.82 0.42
CA SER A 102 16.26 2.56 -0.11
C SER A 102 15.27 3.75 0.01
N SER A 103 15.13 4.56 -1.04
CA SER A 103 14.25 5.73 -1.00
C SER A 103 12.79 5.43 -1.34
N HIS A 104 12.50 4.32 -2.03
CA HIS A 104 11.14 4.06 -2.55
C HIS A 104 10.60 2.65 -2.25
N PHE A 105 9.37 2.69 -1.74
CA PHE A 105 8.35 1.66 -1.57
C PHE A 105 7.77 1.08 -2.87
N VAL A 106 7.92 -0.19 -3.26
CA VAL A 106 7.13 -0.75 -4.38
C VAL A 106 6.28 -1.92 -3.91
N HIS A 107 4.96 -1.79 -3.93
CA HIS A 107 4.08 -2.92 -3.62
C HIS A 107 4.19 -4.01 -4.69
N LYS A 108 4.02 -5.29 -4.33
CA LYS A 108 4.11 -6.43 -5.27
C LYS A 108 3.29 -6.25 -6.56
N LYS A 109 2.11 -5.63 -6.45
CA LYS A 109 1.19 -5.38 -7.57
C LYS A 109 1.71 -4.31 -8.55
N ASN A 110 2.56 -3.40 -8.05
CA ASN A 110 3.13 -2.27 -8.78
C ASN A 110 4.53 -2.61 -9.36
N LEU A 111 4.94 -3.88 -9.30
CA LEU A 111 6.23 -4.31 -9.85
C LEU A 111 6.24 -4.33 -11.39
N ASN A 112 5.06 -4.40 -12.02
CA ASN A 112 4.91 -4.38 -13.48
C ASN A 112 5.88 -5.33 -14.23
N GLY A 113 6.02 -6.57 -13.72
CA GLY A 113 6.89 -7.59 -14.30
C GLY A 113 8.38 -7.49 -13.96
N ALA A 114 8.81 -6.43 -13.25
CA ALA A 114 10.19 -6.28 -12.82
C ALA A 114 10.60 -7.31 -11.77
N LYS A 115 11.87 -7.71 -11.84
CA LYS A 115 12.51 -8.70 -10.96
C LYS A 115 13.64 -8.05 -10.17
N LYS A 116 14.01 -8.69 -9.06
CA LYS A 116 15.18 -8.31 -8.26
C LYS A 116 16.41 -8.15 -9.16
N GLY A 117 17.11 -7.04 -9.00
CA GLY A 117 18.29 -6.67 -9.78
C GLY A 117 18.00 -5.81 -10.99
N ASN A 118 16.75 -5.71 -11.47
CA ASN A 118 16.45 -4.84 -12.60
C ASN A 118 16.70 -3.37 -12.28
N TYR A 119 17.26 -2.66 -13.26
CA TYR A 119 17.24 -1.21 -13.30
C TYR A 119 15.89 -0.76 -13.84
N VAL A 120 15.15 0.05 -13.09
CA VAL A 120 13.75 0.35 -13.38
C VAL A 120 13.50 1.86 -13.35
N LYS A 121 12.64 2.32 -14.26
CA LYS A 121 11.99 3.62 -14.17
C LYS A 121 10.74 3.49 -13.33
N PHE A 122 10.57 4.38 -12.36
CA PHE A 122 9.41 4.39 -11.49
C PHE A 122 8.76 5.77 -11.46
N VAL A 123 7.50 5.80 -11.02
CA VAL A 123 6.76 7.00 -10.68
C VAL A 123 6.36 6.95 -9.21
N GLU A 124 6.53 8.06 -8.50
CA GLU A 124 6.04 8.19 -7.14
C GLU A 124 4.52 8.26 -7.12
N LEU A 125 3.95 7.78 -6.02
CA LEU A 125 2.52 7.65 -5.83
C LEU A 125 2.02 8.69 -4.83
N GLU A 126 0.93 9.37 -5.15
CA GLU A 126 0.31 10.36 -4.26
C GLU A 126 -0.14 9.70 -2.96
N THR A 127 0.53 10.02 -1.85
CA THR A 127 0.04 9.58 -0.54
C THR A 127 -1.12 10.48 -0.11
N SER A 128 -2.32 9.91 0.05
CA SER A 128 -3.54 10.63 0.48
C SER A 128 -3.43 11.26 1.88
N PHE A 129 -2.37 10.94 2.63
CA PHE A 129 -2.06 11.54 3.91
C PHE A 129 -0.91 12.53 3.70
N LYS A 130 -1.14 13.81 4.01
CA LYS A 130 -0.05 14.75 4.31
C LYS A 130 0.73 14.14 5.49
N LYS A 131 1.72 13.27 5.22
CA LYS A 131 2.64 12.75 6.23
C LYS A 131 3.26 13.98 6.88
N LYS A 132 2.79 14.34 8.07
CA LYS A 132 3.40 15.38 8.90
C LYS A 132 4.83 14.91 9.09
N ARG A 133 5.78 15.57 8.41
CA ARG A 133 7.23 15.30 8.35
C ARG A 133 7.69 14.38 9.49
N ALA A 134 7.60 13.07 9.27
CA ALA A 134 8.04 12.08 10.23
C ALA A 134 9.16 11.31 9.54
N ASN A 135 10.38 11.76 9.89
CA ASN A 135 11.69 11.25 9.53
C ASN A 135 12.13 11.44 8.06
N ASP A 136 13.37 11.90 7.92
CA ASP A 136 14.16 11.99 6.67
C ASP A 136 14.43 10.62 6.00
N TYR A 137 13.71 9.58 6.42
CA TYR A 137 13.78 8.18 6.00
C TYR A 137 12.42 7.63 5.55
N ALA A 138 11.41 8.48 5.36
CA ALA A 138 10.09 8.04 4.92
C ALA A 138 10.18 7.45 3.50
N LEU A 139 10.06 6.13 3.38
CA LEU A 139 9.90 5.44 2.10
C LEU A 139 8.73 6.04 1.33
N ILE A 140 9.00 6.49 0.10
CA ILE A 140 8.00 7.04 -0.82
C ILE A 140 7.40 5.87 -1.61
N ASP A 141 6.07 5.72 -1.59
CA ASP A 141 5.40 4.70 -2.40
C ASP A 141 5.59 5.01 -3.89
N ALA A 142 5.87 3.98 -4.69
CA ALA A 142 6.20 4.07 -6.10
C ALA A 142 5.59 2.92 -6.91
N SER A 143 5.44 3.14 -8.21
CA SER A 143 5.06 2.13 -9.20
C SER A 143 6.08 2.06 -10.33
N ILE A 144 6.36 0.84 -10.80
CA ILE A 144 7.31 0.62 -11.89
C ILE A 144 6.61 0.90 -13.22
N LEU A 145 7.17 1.85 -13.97
CA LEU A 145 6.72 2.19 -15.30
C LEU A 145 7.36 1.28 -16.34
N GLU A 146 8.66 1.04 -16.21
CA GLU A 146 9.48 0.43 -17.25
C GLU A 146 10.73 -0.24 -16.66
N ILE A 147 11.16 -1.35 -17.26
CA ILE A 147 12.46 -1.97 -17.00
C ILE A 147 13.45 -1.38 -18.02
N LEU A 148 14.50 -0.75 -17.53
CA LEU A 148 15.52 -0.07 -18.33
C LEU A 148 16.72 -0.99 -18.57
N GLU A 149 17.51 -0.69 -19.60
CA GLU A 149 18.86 -1.24 -19.73
C GLU A 149 19.74 -0.74 -18.58
N GLU A 150 20.59 -1.61 -18.04
CA GLU A 150 21.52 -1.23 -16.98
C GLU A 150 22.49 -0.14 -17.49
N PRO A 151 22.74 0.92 -16.70
CA PRO A 151 23.65 1.97 -17.10
C PRO A 151 25.06 1.38 -17.26
N LYS A 152 25.62 1.49 -18.47
CA LYS A 152 27.02 1.14 -18.75
C LYS A 152 27.90 2.08 -17.91
N GLY A 153 28.59 1.49 -16.92
CA GLY A 153 29.51 2.20 -16.02
C GLY A 153 30.75 2.72 -16.72
#